data_AF-A0A963GYL3-F1
#
_entry.id   AF-A0A963GYL3-F1
#
_cell.length_a   1.000
_cell.length_b   1.000
_cell.length_c   1.000
_cell.angle_alpha   90.00
_cell.angle_beta   90.00
_cell.angle_gamma   90.00
#
_symmetry.space_group_name_H-M   'P 1'
#
loop_
_entity.id
_entity.type
_entity.pdbx_description
1 polymer ?
#
loop_
_entity_poly.entity_id
_entity_poly.type
_entity_poly.pdbx_seq_one_letter_code
_entity_poly.pdbx_strand_id
1 'polypeptide(L)'
;QKATIIIERLTYDSIAETYDAGIFTAGQSKQDFTKASEKLKNHIYDYVITDSKIEREFVKELDTSAEVVVYAKLPRGFLIPTPVGNYNPDWAISFKEGSVKHIYFVAETKGSLSSMELRGIEQTKIECARKFFAEINRKIETEHVKYDVVTSYGKLMEVVGMGGHPLKPWIG
;
A
#
# COMPACT_ATOMS: atom_id res chain seq x y z
N GLN A 1 -22.36 -9.99 -12.91
CA GLN A 1 -23.58 -9.46 -12.26
C GLN A 1 -23.74 -9.90 -10.79
N LYS A 2 -23.36 -11.13 -10.39
CA LYS A 2 -23.43 -11.55 -8.96
C LYS A 2 -22.38 -10.89 -8.05
N ALA A 3 -21.13 -10.71 -8.51
CA ALA A 3 -20.04 -10.16 -7.69
C ALA A 3 -20.29 -8.71 -7.25
N THR A 4 -20.73 -7.83 -8.16
CA THR A 4 -21.00 -6.42 -7.88
C THR A 4 -22.03 -6.23 -6.75
N ILE A 5 -23.12 -7.02 -6.76
CA ILE A 5 -24.17 -6.97 -5.74
C ILE A 5 -23.63 -7.39 -4.35
N ILE A 6 -22.71 -8.36 -4.32
CA ILE A 6 -22.08 -8.81 -3.07
C ILE A 6 -21.18 -7.70 -2.51
N ILE A 7 -20.39 -7.06 -3.37
CA ILE A 7 -19.51 -5.95 -2.98
C ILE A 7 -20.35 -4.77 -2.48
N GLU A 8 -21.52 -4.49 -3.05
CA GLU A 8 -22.46 -3.44 -2.60
C GLU A 8 -23.01 -3.62 -1.20
N ARG A 9 -23.18 -4.86 -0.76
CA ARG A 9 -23.73 -5.19 0.56
C ARG A 9 -22.67 -5.57 1.59
N LEU A 10 -21.40 -5.43 1.24
CA LEU A 10 -20.28 -5.77 2.11
C LEU A 10 -20.14 -4.73 3.22
N THR A 11 -20.27 -5.17 4.45
CA THR A 11 -20.04 -4.36 5.66
C THR A 11 -18.80 -4.88 6.38
N TYR A 12 -18.07 -3.98 7.02
CA TYR A 12 -16.86 -4.30 7.77
C TYR A 12 -16.98 -3.74 9.17
N ASP A 13 -16.79 -4.59 10.17
CA ASP A 13 -16.83 -4.21 11.58
C ASP A 13 -15.45 -4.38 12.23
N SER A 14 -15.09 -3.43 13.09
CA SER A 14 -13.86 -3.52 13.87
C SER A 14 -14.00 -4.64 14.89
N ILE A 15 -13.00 -5.52 14.93
CA ILE A 15 -12.83 -6.46 16.03
C ILE A 15 -11.96 -5.82 17.12
N ALA A 16 -12.03 -6.34 18.35
CA ALA A 16 -11.24 -5.84 19.48
C ALA A 16 -9.73 -6.17 19.37
N GLU A 17 -9.32 -6.94 18.36
CA GLU A 17 -7.92 -7.32 18.16
C GLU A 17 -7.09 -6.13 17.69
N THR A 18 -5.92 -5.97 18.31
CA THR A 18 -4.92 -4.98 17.94
C THR A 18 -3.58 -5.68 17.73
N TYR A 19 -2.81 -5.23 16.75
CA TYR A 19 -1.45 -5.71 16.52
C TYR A 19 -0.45 -4.71 17.08
N ASP A 20 0.52 -5.19 17.86
CA ASP A 20 1.69 -4.39 18.23
C ASP A 20 2.72 -4.35 17.09
N ALA A 21 3.80 -3.59 17.27
CA ALA A 21 4.88 -3.49 16.28
C ALA A 21 5.54 -4.85 15.95
N GLY A 22 5.31 -5.89 16.77
CA GLY A 22 5.77 -7.25 16.55
C GLY A 22 5.15 -7.93 15.32
N ILE A 23 4.05 -7.42 14.77
CA ILE A 23 3.49 -7.94 13.50
C ILE A 23 4.50 -7.85 12.34
N PHE A 24 5.38 -6.84 12.37
CA PHE A 24 6.39 -6.65 11.35
C PHE A 24 7.62 -7.58 11.57
N THR A 25 7.82 -8.10 12.80
CA THR A 25 8.95 -8.99 13.16
C THR A 25 8.59 -10.48 13.16
N ALA A 26 7.31 -10.83 13.31
CA ALA A 26 6.83 -12.20 13.46
C ALA A 26 7.20 -13.17 12.31
N GLY A 27 7.60 -12.64 11.14
CA GLY A 27 8.02 -13.41 9.96
C GLY A 27 9.52 -13.40 9.64
N GLN A 28 10.38 -12.81 10.48
CA GLN A 28 11.78 -12.54 10.12
C GLN A 28 12.75 -13.73 10.27
N SER A 29 12.34 -14.84 10.87
CA SER A 29 13.26 -15.94 11.26
C SER A 29 13.88 -16.75 10.11
N LYS A 30 13.53 -16.47 8.84
CA LYS A 30 14.09 -17.13 7.64
C LYS A 30 14.20 -16.20 6.44
N GLN A 31 14.76 -15.01 6.61
CA GLN A 31 14.98 -14.10 5.47
C GLN A 31 16.32 -14.39 4.78
N ASP A 32 16.24 -14.73 3.49
CA ASP A 32 17.39 -14.88 2.61
C ASP A 32 17.88 -13.49 2.17
N PHE A 33 18.98 -13.04 2.79
CA PHE A 33 19.56 -11.72 2.55
C PHE A 33 20.26 -11.58 1.20
N THR A 34 20.34 -12.63 0.38
CA THR A 34 20.90 -12.51 -0.99
C THR A 34 20.10 -11.56 -1.88
N LYS A 35 18.83 -11.27 -1.51
CA LYS A 35 17.94 -10.32 -2.19
C LYS A 35 17.66 -9.05 -1.37
N ALA A 36 18.38 -8.82 -0.28
CA ALA A 36 18.22 -7.63 0.54
C ALA A 36 18.72 -6.38 -0.20
N SER A 37 18.06 -5.26 0.03
CA SER A 37 18.50 -3.95 -0.45
C SER A 37 19.79 -3.49 0.24
N GLU A 38 20.35 -2.37 -0.21
CA GLU A 38 21.25 -1.57 0.63
C GLU A 38 20.53 -1.10 1.90
N LYS A 39 21.30 -0.62 2.89
CA LYS A 39 20.72 -0.13 4.15
C LYS A 39 19.77 1.04 3.89
N LEU A 40 18.53 0.87 4.33
CA LEU A 40 17.42 1.82 4.12
C LEU A 40 17.37 2.87 5.24
N LYS A 41 16.86 4.05 4.91
CA LYS A 41 16.74 5.21 5.83
C LYS A 41 15.31 5.45 6.30
N ASN A 42 14.35 5.31 5.40
CA ASN A 42 12.94 5.61 5.65
C ASN A 42 12.11 4.33 5.88
N HIS A 43 12.68 3.14 5.68
CA HIS A 43 11.97 1.90 5.92
C HIS A 43 11.92 1.58 7.43
N ILE A 44 10.85 0.91 7.89
CA ILE A 44 10.75 0.44 9.29
C ILE A 44 11.87 -0.52 9.72
N TYR A 45 12.64 -1.04 8.77
CA TYR A 45 13.79 -1.91 8.95
C TYR A 45 14.98 -1.46 8.11
N ASP A 46 16.19 -1.82 8.55
CA ASP A 46 17.43 -1.58 7.81
C ASP A 46 17.40 -2.18 6.38
N TYR A 47 16.59 -3.21 6.13
CA TYR A 47 16.52 -3.90 4.84
C TYR A 47 15.10 -4.31 4.48
N VAL A 48 14.83 -4.43 3.17
CA VAL A 48 13.59 -4.99 2.62
C VAL A 48 13.92 -6.02 1.54
N ILE A 49 13.13 -7.10 1.48
CA ILE A 49 13.21 -8.09 0.41
C ILE A 49 12.20 -7.71 -0.68
N THR A 50 12.72 -7.55 -1.89
CA THR A 50 11.92 -7.31 -3.09
C THR A 50 11.96 -8.52 -4.01
N ASP A 51 10.83 -8.87 -4.63
CA ASP A 51 10.74 -10.00 -5.55
C ASP A 51 10.88 -9.60 -7.03
N SER A 52 10.70 -8.31 -7.35
CA SER A 52 10.69 -7.81 -8.72
C SER A 52 11.56 -6.57 -8.91
N LYS A 53 11.87 -6.25 -10.18
CA LYS A 53 12.59 -5.02 -10.54
C LYS A 53 11.76 -3.76 -10.20
N ILE A 54 10.45 -3.83 -10.39
CA ILE A 54 9.51 -2.75 -10.09
C ILE A 54 9.54 -2.43 -8.60
N GLU A 55 9.51 -3.45 -7.74
CA GLU A 55 9.63 -3.27 -6.29
C GLU A 55 10.96 -2.66 -5.88
N ARG A 56 12.08 -3.09 -6.48
CA ARG A 56 13.41 -2.51 -6.20
C ARG A 56 13.46 -1.02 -6.53
N GLU A 57 12.93 -0.63 -7.68
CA GLU A 57 12.87 0.77 -8.10
C GLU A 57 11.93 1.56 -7.18
N PHE A 58 10.78 1.00 -6.82
CA PHE A 58 9.83 1.63 -5.90
C PHE A 58 10.43 1.87 -4.52
N VAL A 59 11.12 0.88 -3.95
CA VAL A 59 11.85 0.99 -2.68
C VAL A 59 12.91 2.09 -2.75
N LYS A 60 13.67 2.16 -3.84
CA LYS A 60 14.69 3.20 -4.02
C LYS A 60 14.09 4.61 -3.99
N GLU A 61 12.97 4.81 -4.68
CA GLU A 61 12.30 6.11 -4.72
C GLU A 61 11.70 6.48 -3.34
N LEU A 62 11.08 5.52 -2.65
CA LEU A 62 10.56 5.72 -1.30
C LEU A 62 11.65 6.09 -0.28
N ASP A 63 12.80 5.42 -0.36
CA ASP A 63 13.90 5.59 0.60
C ASP A 63 14.71 6.87 0.37
N THR A 64 14.66 7.42 -0.85
CA THR A 64 15.35 8.67 -1.21
C THR A 64 14.43 9.89 -1.20
N SER A 65 13.11 9.69 -1.09
CA SER A 65 12.14 10.76 -1.03
C SER A 65 12.23 11.56 0.26
N ALA A 66 12.27 12.89 0.13
CA ALA A 66 12.16 13.80 1.26
C ALA A 66 10.73 13.89 1.81
N GLU A 67 9.71 13.45 1.07
CA GLU A 67 8.30 13.54 1.49
C GLU A 67 7.85 12.32 2.28
N VAL A 68 8.53 11.18 2.11
CA VAL A 68 8.27 9.94 2.85
C VAL A 68 8.92 10.04 4.23
N VAL A 69 8.12 9.84 5.28
CA VAL A 69 8.59 9.78 6.67
C VAL A 69 8.98 8.36 7.02
N VAL A 70 8.08 7.41 6.73
CA VAL A 70 8.30 6.00 6.99
C VAL A 70 7.50 5.14 6.02
N TYR A 71 8.04 3.99 5.65
CA TYR A 71 7.32 2.98 4.88
C TYR A 71 7.65 1.55 5.29
N ALA A 72 6.74 0.62 4.95
CA ALA A 72 6.89 -0.80 5.24
C ALA A 72 6.36 -1.66 4.08
N LYS A 73 7.05 -2.75 3.78
CA LYS A 73 6.44 -3.88 3.05
C LYS A 73 5.61 -4.70 4.03
N LEU A 74 4.33 -4.87 3.74
CA LEU A 74 3.41 -5.59 4.60
C LEU A 74 3.71 -7.10 4.55
N PRO A 75 3.67 -7.80 5.70
CA PRO A 75 3.91 -9.22 5.74
C PRO A 75 2.76 -9.97 5.04
N ARG A 76 3.06 -11.16 4.48
CA ARG A 76 2.06 -12.02 3.82
C ARG A 76 0.86 -12.40 4.70
N GLY A 77 0.99 -12.28 6.02
CA GLY A 77 -0.08 -12.51 6.99
C GLY A 77 -1.05 -11.34 7.16
N PHE A 78 -0.77 -10.16 6.60
CA PHE A 78 -1.66 -8.99 6.68
C PHE A 78 -2.77 -9.12 5.62
N LEU A 79 -3.93 -9.62 6.02
CA LEU A 79 -4.99 -10.02 5.10
C LEU A 79 -6.27 -9.21 5.30
N ILE A 80 -6.78 -8.64 4.21
CA ILE A 80 -8.13 -8.09 4.13
C ILE A 80 -9.04 -9.22 3.61
N PRO A 81 -10.02 -9.69 4.40
CA PRO A 81 -10.95 -10.71 3.94
C PRO A 81 -11.87 -10.13 2.86
N THR A 82 -12.01 -10.88 1.76
CA THR A 82 -12.95 -10.54 0.68
C THR A 82 -13.78 -11.76 0.29
N PRO A 83 -14.97 -11.59 -0.30
CA PRO A 83 -15.82 -12.70 -0.76
C PRO A 83 -15.18 -13.61 -1.82
N VAL A 84 -14.10 -13.17 -2.48
CA VAL A 84 -13.38 -13.92 -3.51
C VAL A 84 -11.97 -14.33 -3.05
N GLY A 85 -11.79 -14.44 -1.73
CA GLY A 85 -10.54 -14.82 -1.07
C GLY A 85 -9.74 -13.63 -0.54
N ASN A 86 -8.78 -13.91 0.34
CA ASN A 86 -8.04 -12.86 1.02
C ASN A 86 -7.22 -11.99 0.06
N TYR A 87 -7.10 -10.72 0.41
CA TYR A 87 -6.29 -9.73 -0.27
C TYR A 87 -5.15 -9.28 0.66
N ASN A 88 -3.91 -9.40 0.22
CA ASN A 88 -2.74 -8.92 0.94
C ASN A 88 -2.20 -7.71 0.17
N PRO A 89 -2.33 -6.50 0.71
CA PRO A 89 -1.66 -5.36 0.12
C PRO A 89 -0.14 -5.35 0.34
N ASP A 90 0.63 -4.76 -0.58
CA ASP A 90 2.10 -4.84 -0.50
C ASP A 90 2.73 -3.80 0.44
N TRP A 91 2.24 -2.55 0.46
CA TRP A 91 2.96 -1.43 1.07
C TRP A 91 2.12 -0.63 2.07
N ALA A 92 2.78 -0.03 3.06
CA ALA A 92 2.24 0.99 3.96
C ALA A 92 3.20 2.19 3.95
N ILE A 93 2.70 3.41 3.72
CA ILE A 93 3.54 4.58 3.48
C ILE A 93 2.94 5.79 4.22
N SER A 94 3.78 6.49 4.99
CA SER A 94 3.44 7.73 5.66
C SER A 94 4.27 8.89 5.10
N PHE A 95 3.61 10.03 4.90
CA PHE A 95 4.22 11.26 4.37
C PHE A 95 4.39 12.33 5.46
N LYS A 96 5.17 13.37 5.17
CA LYS A 96 5.43 14.49 6.08
C LYS A 96 4.17 15.30 6.40
N GLU A 97 4.08 15.70 7.66
CA GLU A 97 3.01 16.56 8.17
C GLU A 97 3.01 17.92 7.47
N GLY A 98 1.88 18.32 6.90
CA GLY A 98 1.74 19.59 6.16
C GLY A 98 1.95 19.49 4.64
N SER A 99 2.62 18.44 4.16
CA SER A 99 2.64 18.07 2.74
C SER A 99 1.39 17.26 2.39
N VAL A 100 1.10 16.21 3.18
CA VAL A 100 -0.09 15.36 3.11
C VAL A 100 -0.26 14.61 4.44
N LYS A 101 -1.36 14.79 5.19
CA LYS A 101 -1.60 14.15 6.51
C LYS A 101 -2.38 12.81 6.40
N HIS A 102 -1.88 11.84 5.65
CA HIS A 102 -2.52 10.51 5.61
C HIS A 102 -1.51 9.36 5.69
N ILE A 103 -1.86 8.31 6.42
CA ILE A 103 -1.20 7.00 6.37
C ILE A 103 -1.84 6.27 5.19
N TYR A 104 -1.12 6.18 4.07
CA TYR A 104 -1.61 5.47 2.91
C TYR A 104 -1.26 4.00 3.03
N PHE A 105 -2.25 3.14 2.92
CA PHE A 105 -2.00 1.73 2.70
C PHE A 105 -2.22 1.41 1.24
N VAL A 106 -1.27 0.61 0.75
CA VAL A 106 -1.33 -0.27 -0.42
C VAL A 106 -0.93 0.38 -1.72
N ALA A 107 0.22 0.00 -2.24
CA ALA A 107 0.52 -0.02 -3.67
C ALA A 107 0.56 -1.49 -4.08
N GLU A 108 0.13 -1.85 -5.29
CA GLU A 108 0.35 -3.19 -5.84
C GLU A 108 1.31 -3.02 -7.02
N THR A 109 2.56 -3.44 -6.84
CA THR A 109 3.53 -3.41 -7.92
C THR A 109 3.26 -4.61 -8.83
N LYS A 110 2.29 -4.50 -9.74
CA LYS A 110 1.94 -5.59 -10.65
C LYS A 110 3.12 -5.97 -11.55
N GLY A 111 3.67 -7.17 -11.31
CA GLY A 111 4.76 -7.76 -12.07
C GLY A 111 4.34 -8.59 -13.30
N SER A 112 3.09 -9.06 -13.41
CA SER A 112 2.61 -9.66 -14.67
C SER A 112 1.09 -9.77 -14.70
N LEU A 113 0.52 -9.39 -15.84
CA LEU A 113 -0.90 -9.57 -16.13
C LEU A 113 -1.17 -11.03 -16.53
N SER A 114 -1.65 -11.84 -15.60
CA SER A 114 -2.13 -13.20 -15.88
C SER A 114 -3.50 -13.19 -16.59
N SER A 115 -4.09 -14.38 -16.81
CA SER A 115 -5.31 -14.62 -17.62
C SER A 115 -6.49 -13.69 -17.28
N MET A 116 -7.44 -13.52 -18.20
CA MET A 116 -8.60 -12.63 -18.01
C MET A 116 -9.38 -12.91 -16.71
N GLU A 117 -9.53 -14.18 -16.33
CA GLU A 117 -10.24 -14.58 -15.11
C GLU A 117 -9.49 -14.17 -13.84
N LEU A 118 -8.17 -14.32 -13.82
CA LEU A 118 -7.31 -13.90 -12.71
C LEU A 118 -7.38 -12.38 -12.52
N ARG A 119 -7.43 -11.61 -13.62
CA ARG A 119 -7.63 -10.15 -13.57
C ARG A 119 -8.99 -9.77 -12.97
N GLY A 120 -10.06 -10.52 -13.27
CA GLY A 120 -11.40 -10.27 -12.74
C GLY A 120 -11.50 -10.50 -11.23
N ILE A 121 -10.88 -11.57 -10.73
CA ILE A 121 -10.82 -11.87 -9.29
C ILE A 121 -9.99 -10.82 -8.57
N GLU A 122 -8.83 -10.48 -9.11
CA GLU A 122 -7.93 -9.47 -8.54
C GLU A 122 -8.60 -8.08 -8.48
N GLN A 123 -9.28 -7.68 -9.56
CA GLN A 123 -10.07 -6.45 -9.57
C GLN A 123 -11.18 -6.46 -8.49
N THR A 124 -11.86 -7.59 -8.33
CA THR A 124 -12.89 -7.75 -7.29
C THR A 124 -12.29 -7.60 -5.88
N LYS A 125 -11.10 -8.15 -5.63
CA LYS A 125 -10.38 -7.98 -4.35
C LYS A 125 -10.02 -6.53 -4.08
N ILE A 126 -9.52 -5.83 -5.10
CA ILE A 126 -9.18 -4.40 -5.02
C ILE A 126 -10.45 -3.57 -4.72
N GLU A 127 -11.57 -3.85 -5.38
CA GLU A 127 -12.84 -3.17 -5.12
C GLU A 127 -13.35 -3.39 -3.68
N CYS A 128 -13.19 -4.61 -3.16
CA CYS A 128 -13.48 -4.90 -1.75
C CYS A 128 -12.57 -4.10 -0.81
N ALA A 129 -11.26 -4.04 -1.09
CA ALA A 129 -10.32 -3.26 -0.29
C ALA A 129 -10.65 -1.76 -0.30
N ARG A 130 -11.06 -1.18 -1.45
CA ARG A 130 -11.56 0.21 -1.50
C ARG A 130 -12.72 0.44 -0.56
N LYS A 131 -13.69 -0.48 -0.52
CA LYS A 131 -14.84 -0.40 0.38
C LYS A 131 -14.46 -0.58 1.84
N PHE A 132 -13.55 -1.51 2.13
CA PHE A 132 -13.00 -1.73 3.47
C PHE A 132 -12.42 -0.43 4.06
N PHE A 133 -11.51 0.22 3.33
CA PHE A 133 -10.90 1.46 3.80
C PHE A 133 -11.87 2.64 3.83
N ALA A 134 -12.84 2.70 2.91
CA ALA A 134 -13.91 3.71 2.98
C ALA A 134 -14.76 3.54 4.24
N GLU A 135 -15.07 2.31 4.65
CA GLU A 135 -15.83 2.04 5.87
C GLU A 135 -14.99 2.32 7.13
N ILE A 136 -13.69 1.99 7.13
CA ILE A 136 -12.78 2.39 8.20
C ILE A 136 -12.80 3.91 8.38
N ASN A 137 -12.64 4.68 7.29
CA ASN A 137 -12.65 6.14 7.33
C ASN A 137 -13.95 6.74 7.86
N ARG A 138 -15.09 6.06 7.67
CA ARG A 138 -16.38 6.50 8.27
C ARG A 138 -16.44 6.30 9.77
N LYS A 139 -15.71 5.32 10.29
CA LYS A 139 -15.71 4.93 11.71
C LYS A 139 -14.66 5.67 12.53
N ILE A 140 -13.59 6.13 11.89
CA ILE A 140 -12.58 6.98 12.54
C ILE A 140 -12.97 8.46 12.37
N GLU A 141 -12.75 9.27 13.41
CA GLU A 141 -13.23 10.67 13.47
C GLU A 141 -12.56 11.61 12.45
N THR A 142 -11.51 11.14 11.79
CA THR A 142 -10.64 11.90 10.90
C THR A 142 -10.24 11.04 9.71
N GLU A 143 -10.38 11.58 8.49
CA GLU A 143 -9.96 10.90 7.25
C GLU A 143 -8.43 10.74 7.21
N HIS A 144 -7.90 9.72 7.89
CA HIS A 144 -6.45 9.50 8.01
C HIS A 144 -5.89 8.45 7.07
N VAL A 145 -6.74 7.57 6.52
CA VAL A 145 -6.26 6.43 5.73
C VAL A 145 -6.75 6.54 4.30
N LYS A 146 -5.85 6.41 3.33
CA LYS A 146 -6.25 6.33 1.93
C LYS A 146 -5.62 5.11 1.27
N TYR A 147 -6.46 4.42 0.51
CA TYR A 147 -6.11 3.22 -0.24
C TYR A 147 -6.26 3.50 -1.73
N ASP A 148 -5.23 3.18 -2.52
CA ASP A 148 -5.36 3.16 -3.97
C ASP A 148 -4.32 2.27 -4.63
N VAL A 149 -4.61 1.73 -5.80
CA VAL A 149 -3.66 0.88 -6.53
C VAL A 149 -2.75 1.75 -7.38
N VAL A 150 -1.46 1.73 -7.07
CA VAL A 150 -0.43 2.45 -7.83
C VAL A 150 0.64 1.50 -8.34
N THR A 151 1.11 1.76 -9.56
CA THR A 151 2.09 0.92 -10.27
C THR A 151 3.51 1.49 -10.26
N SER A 152 3.67 2.73 -9.76
CA SER A 152 4.94 3.44 -9.70
C SER A 152 4.92 4.51 -8.60
N TYR A 153 6.10 4.98 -8.22
CA TYR A 153 6.23 6.09 -7.28
C TYR A 153 5.62 7.39 -7.82
N GLY A 154 5.79 7.69 -9.11
CA GLY A 154 5.13 8.84 -9.73
C GLY A 154 3.60 8.79 -9.57
N LYS A 155 2.98 7.61 -9.77
CA LYS A 155 1.53 7.45 -9.58
C LYS A 155 1.12 7.62 -8.11
N LEU A 156 1.93 7.13 -7.18
CA LEU A 156 1.74 7.39 -5.75
C LEU A 156 1.71 8.90 -5.48
N MET A 157 2.67 9.66 -6.02
CA MET A 157 2.75 11.12 -5.83
C MET A 157 1.55 11.87 -6.40
N GLU A 158 1.01 11.44 -7.56
CA GLU A 158 -0.26 11.96 -8.07
C GLU A 158 -1.43 11.71 -7.11
N VAL A 159 -1.56 10.47 -6.60
CA VAL A 159 -2.64 10.07 -5.70
C VAL A 159 -2.59 10.82 -4.37
N VAL A 160 -1.41 11.13 -3.86
CA VAL A 160 -1.24 11.91 -2.63
C VAL A 160 -1.32 13.42 -2.86
N GLY A 161 -1.57 13.89 -4.09
CA GLY A 161 -1.74 15.32 -4.38
C GLY A 161 -0.44 16.11 -4.50
N MET A 162 0.69 15.41 -4.68
CA MET A 162 2.03 15.99 -4.85
C MET A 162 2.55 15.92 -6.29
N GLY A 163 1.79 15.31 -7.21
CA GLY A 163 2.12 15.19 -8.64
C GLY A 163 1.86 16.45 -9.49
N GLY A 164 1.78 17.64 -8.87
CA GLY A 164 1.19 18.83 -9.48
C GLY A 164 1.90 20.15 -9.19
N HIS A 165 3.23 20.22 -9.34
CA HIS A 165 3.88 21.48 -9.68
C HIS A 165 4.63 21.32 -11.00
N PRO A 166 4.08 21.82 -12.13
CA PRO A 166 4.97 22.12 -13.25
C PRO A 166 5.97 23.14 -12.71
N LEU A 167 7.26 22.87 -12.88
CA LEU A 167 8.30 23.89 -12.75
C LEU A 167 7.85 25.07 -13.61
N LYS A 168 7.32 26.13 -13.00
CA LYS A 168 7.16 27.38 -13.72
C LYS A 168 8.59 27.81 -14.08
N PRO A 169 8.92 27.97 -15.37
CA PRO A 169 10.18 28.60 -15.71
C PRO A 169 10.18 29.97 -15.03
N TRP A 170 11.20 30.22 -14.22
CA TRP A 170 11.52 31.57 -13.77
C TRP A 170 11.72 32.42 -15.02
N ILE A 171 10.76 33.29 -15.31
CA ILE A 171 10.92 34.40 -16.25
C ILE A 171 10.52 35.65 -15.46
N GLY A 172 11.50 36.51 -15.17
CA GLY A 172 11.33 37.80 -14.50
C GLY A 172 12.14 37.89 -13.23
#